data_AF-A0A8K1ZYL1-F1
#
_entry.id   AF-A0A8K1ZYL1-F1
#
_cell.length_a   1.000
_cell.length_b   1.000
_cell.length_c   1.000
_cell.angle_alpha   90.00
_cell.angle_beta   90.00
_cell.angle_gamma   90.00
#
_symmetry.space_group_name_H-M   'P 1'
#
loop_
_entity.id
_entity.type
_entity.pdbx_description
1 polymer ?
#
loop_
_entity_poly.entity_id
_entity_poly.type
_entity_poly.pdbx_seq_one_letter_code
_entity_poly.pdbx_strand_id
1 'polypeptide(L)'
;MAKSKRKAVTISSEVLAGISALAQQFNLSVEELLTWMSQGKLAIIHAEELEDLLDVRDALISEADPENQKRVAWKEVKQDLQLI
;
A
#
# COMPACT_ATOMS: atom_id res chain seq x y z
N MET A 1 19.36 -26.88 -14.14
CA MET A 1 18.09 -26.34 -14.69
C MET A 1 16.94 -26.81 -13.81
N ALA A 2 16.36 -25.93 -12.99
CA ALA A 2 15.22 -26.29 -12.15
C ALA A 2 13.95 -26.39 -13.01
N LYS A 3 13.31 -27.57 -13.05
CA LYS A 3 12.00 -27.74 -13.69
C LYS A 3 10.95 -27.01 -12.86
N SER A 4 10.41 -25.91 -13.40
CA SER A 4 9.23 -25.26 -12.82
C SER A 4 8.05 -26.22 -12.89
N LYS A 5 7.58 -26.71 -11.74
CA LYS A 5 6.38 -27.56 -11.65
C LYS A 5 5.16 -26.67 -11.89
N ARG A 6 4.57 -26.73 -13.08
CA ARG A 6 3.27 -26.10 -13.36
C ARG A 6 2.22 -26.78 -12.48
N LYS A 7 1.66 -26.06 -11.52
CA LYS A 7 0.46 -26.49 -10.79
C LYS A 7 -0.76 -25.97 -11.54
N ALA A 8 -1.68 -26.86 -11.88
CA ALA A 8 -2.97 -26.48 -12.41
C ALA A 8 -3.85 -25.99 -11.25
N VAL A 9 -4.42 -24.80 -11.39
CA VAL A 9 -5.41 -24.25 -10.47
C VAL A 9 -6.70 -24.07 -11.24
N THR A 10 -7.79 -24.60 -10.70
CA THR A 10 -9.13 -24.38 -11.24
C THR A 10 -9.78 -23.28 -10.44
N ILE A 11 -10.28 -22.25 -11.13
CA ILE A 11 -11.04 -21.14 -10.54
C ILE A 11 -12.40 -21.06 -11.21
N SER A 12 -13.37 -20.45 -10.54
CA SER A 12 -14.68 -20.20 -11.14
C SER A 12 -14.56 -19.16 -12.26
N SER A 13 -15.54 -19.17 -13.17
CA SER A 13 -15.64 -18.17 -14.25
C SER A 13 -15.76 -16.75 -13.70
N GLU A 14 -16.47 -16.56 -12.58
CA GLU A 14 -16.62 -15.29 -11.89
C GLU A 14 -15.27 -14.76 -11.38
N VAL A 15 -14.48 -15.61 -10.73
CA VAL A 15 -13.14 -15.24 -10.25
C VAL A 15 -12.22 -14.90 -11.42
N LEU A 16 -12.26 -15.69 -12.51
CA LEU A 16 -11.48 -15.40 -13.71
C LEU A 16 -11.87 -14.05 -14.34
N ALA A 17 -13.17 -13.73 -14.39
CA ALA A 17 -13.65 -12.45 -14.88
C ALA A 17 -13.12 -11.28 -14.03
N GLY A 18 -13.16 -11.42 -12.70
CA GLY A 18 -12.58 -10.43 -11.77
C GLY A 18 -11.07 -10.23 -11.98
N ILE A 19 -10.31 -11.31 -12.07
CA ILE A 19 -8.85 -11.25 -12.33
C ILE A 19 -8.58 -10.59 -13.69
N SER A 20 -9.37 -10.91 -14.71
CA SER A 20 -9.22 -10.35 -16.05
C SER A 20 -9.50 -8.85 -16.08
N ALA A 21 -10.53 -8.40 -15.35
CA ALA A 21 -10.85 -6.98 -15.20
C ALA A 21 -9.73 -6.22 -14.48
N LEU A 22 -9.16 -6.79 -13.40
CA LEU A 22 -8.02 -6.21 -12.71
C LEU A 22 -6.80 -6.13 -13.63
N ALA A 23 -6.49 -7.19 -14.38
CA ALA A 23 -5.36 -7.19 -15.32
C ALA A 23 -5.50 -6.06 -16.35
N GLN A 24 -6.70 -5.84 -16.89
CA GLN A 24 -6.98 -4.72 -17.80
C GLN A 24 -6.76 -3.35 -17.15
N GLN A 25 -7.16 -3.15 -15.88
CA GLN A 25 -6.97 -1.89 -15.18
C GLN A 25 -5.48 -1.53 -15.02
N PHE A 26 -4.62 -2.54 -14.86
CA PHE A 26 -3.16 -2.36 -14.79
C PHE A 26 -2.47 -2.40 -16.16
N ASN A 27 -3.22 -2.53 -17.26
CA ASN A 27 -2.69 -2.74 -18.62
C ASN A 27 -1.72 -3.94 -18.71
N LEU A 28 -2.09 -5.03 -18.02
CA LEU A 28 -1.34 -6.30 -17.96
C LEU A 28 -2.17 -7.43 -18.57
N SER A 29 -1.50 -8.48 -19.04
CA SER A 29 -2.15 -9.78 -19.20
C SER A 29 -2.42 -10.44 -17.84
N VAL A 30 -3.35 -11.41 -17.81
CA VAL A 30 -3.64 -12.19 -16.59
C VAL A 30 -2.39 -12.92 -16.08
N GLU A 31 -1.56 -13.45 -16.98
CA GLU A 31 -0.33 -14.14 -16.61
C GLU A 31 0.70 -13.17 -15.99
N GLU A 32 0.84 -11.97 -16.54
CA GLU A 32 1.72 -10.94 -16.00
C GLU A 32 1.26 -10.46 -14.63
N LEU A 33 -0.05 -10.21 -14.47
CA LEU A 33 -0.64 -9.81 -13.18
C LEU A 33 -0.32 -10.86 -12.10
N LEU A 34 -0.62 -12.13 -12.36
CA LEU A 34 -0.36 -13.22 -11.41
C LEU A 34 1.14 -13.41 -11.16
N THR A 35 1.98 -13.25 -12.19
CA THR A 35 3.43 -13.31 -12.03
C THR A 35 3.93 -12.19 -11.12
N TRP A 36 3.45 -10.95 -11.31
CA TRP A 36 3.82 -9.81 -10.49
C TRP A 36 3.36 -9.96 -9.05
N MET A 37 2.14 -10.46 -8.83
CA MET A 37 1.66 -10.83 -7.49
C MET A 37 2.58 -11.86 -6.84
N SER A 38 2.95 -12.93 -7.55
CA SER A 38 3.84 -13.96 -7.01
C SER A 38 5.27 -13.48 -6.73
N GLN A 39 5.71 -12.43 -7.41
CA GLN A 39 7.02 -11.79 -7.23
C GLN A 39 6.98 -10.70 -6.15
N GLY A 40 5.83 -10.42 -5.53
CA GLY A 40 5.66 -9.32 -4.58
C GLY A 40 5.77 -7.94 -5.20
N LYS A 41 5.67 -7.83 -6.54
CA LYS A 41 5.63 -6.54 -7.26
C LYS A 41 4.25 -5.88 -7.19
N LEU A 42 3.22 -6.67 -6.88
CA LEU A 42 1.87 -6.23 -6.58
C LEU A 42 1.49 -6.75 -5.20
N ALA A 43 1.06 -5.85 -4.33
CA ALA A 43 0.51 -6.16 -3.03
C ALA A 43 -1.00 -5.91 -3.06
N ILE A 44 -1.77 -6.85 -2.51
CA ILE A 44 -3.16 -6.60 -2.15
C ILE A 44 -3.12 -6.14 -0.69
N ILE A 45 -3.61 -4.94 -0.43
CA ILE A 45 -3.61 -4.31 0.88
C ILE A 45 -4.99 -3.75 1.16
N HIS A 46 -5.43 -3.77 2.42
CA HIS A 46 -6.66 -3.10 2.81
C HIS A 46 -6.49 -1.58 2.67
N ALA A 47 -7.57 -0.88 2.31
CA ALA A 47 -7.51 0.57 2.12
C ALA A 47 -7.09 1.31 3.40
N GLU A 48 -7.60 0.86 4.56
CA GLU A 48 -7.24 1.39 5.88
C GLU A 48 -5.75 1.17 6.20
N GLU A 49 -5.22 -0.03 5.93
CA GLU A 49 -3.79 -0.31 6.12
C GLU A 49 -2.90 0.51 5.17
N LEU A 50 -3.38 0.78 3.95
CA LEU A 50 -2.67 1.65 3.02
C LEU A 50 -2.68 3.10 3.50
N GLU A 51 -3.80 3.60 4.03
CA GLU A 51 -3.92 4.93 4.64
C GLU A 51 -2.94 5.07 5.80
N ASP A 52 -2.90 4.13 6.73
CA ASP A 52 -1.95 4.14 7.85
C ASP A 52 -0.48 4.22 7.37
N LEU A 53 -0.12 3.47 6.34
CA LEU A 53 1.24 3.50 5.77
C LEU A 53 1.56 4.84 5.10
N LEU A 54 0.57 5.43 4.41
CA LEU A 54 0.71 6.74 3.78
C LEU A 54 0.82 7.84 4.83
N ASP A 55 0.03 7.78 5.91
CA ASP A 55 0.08 8.74 7.01
C ASP A 55 1.44 8.72 7.70
N VAL A 56 2.02 7.54 7.94
CA VAL A 56 3.39 7.44 8.49
C VAL A 56 4.41 8.05 7.53
N ARG A 57 4.29 7.78 6.23
CA ARG A 57 5.19 8.37 5.22
C ARG A 57 5.07 9.89 5.21
N ASP A 58 3.86 10.42 5.24
CA ASP A 58 3.59 11.85 5.18
C ASP A 58 4.04 12.55 6.47
N ALA A 59 3.88 11.90 7.62
CA ALA A 59 4.43 12.37 8.89
C ALA A 59 5.97 12.46 8.83
N LEU A 60 6.66 11.46 8.27
CA LEU A 60 8.11 11.49 8.10
C LEU A 60 8.58 12.62 7.15
N ILE A 61 7.85 12.83 6.05
CA ILE A 61 8.15 13.93 5.12
C ILE A 61 7.93 15.28 5.82
N SER A 62 6.83 15.42 6.55
CA SER A 62 6.52 16.63 7.31
C SER A 62 7.55 16.90 8.40
N GLU A 63 8.00 15.85 9.10
CA GLU A 63 9.06 15.95 10.10
C GLU A 63 10.38 16.40 9.48
N ALA A 64 10.71 15.98 8.26
CA ALA A 64 11.95 16.39 7.60
C ALA A 64 12.00 17.90 7.24
N ASP A 65 10.87 18.61 7.27
CA ASP A 65 10.83 20.06 7.04
C ASP A 65 11.47 20.84 8.22
N PRO A 66 12.52 21.65 7.98
CA PRO A 66 13.13 22.47 9.03
C PRO A 66 12.17 23.39 9.77
N GLU A 67 11.10 23.87 9.13
CA GLU A 67 10.10 24.72 9.77
C GLU A 67 9.26 23.96 10.80
N ASN A 68 9.08 22.65 10.61
CA ASN A 68 8.37 21.76 11.52
C ASN A 68 9.25 21.22 12.67
N GLN A 69 10.55 21.51 12.66
CA GLN A 69 11.50 21.06 13.69
C GLN A 69 11.60 21.99 14.91
N LYS A 70 10.83 23.08 14.93
CA LYS A 70 10.79 24.02 16.06
C LYS A 70 10.40 23.30 17.34
N ARG A 71 11.26 23.41 18.36
CA ARG A 71 10.96 22.90 19.71
C ARG A 71 10.07 23.92 20.42
N VAL A 72 8.88 23.48 20.80
CA VAL A 72 7.92 24.27 21.58
C VAL A 72 7.83 23.71 23.00
N ALA A 73 7.65 24.58 24.00
CA ALA A 73 7.53 24.11 25.37
C ALA A 73 6.15 23.45 25.58
N TRP A 74 6.08 22.37 26.35
CA TRP A 74 4.79 21.69 26.61
C TRP A 74 3.74 22.60 27.28
N LYS A 75 4.19 23.61 28.04
CA LYS A 75 3.32 24.64 28.61
C LYS A 75 2.67 25.51 27.53
N GLU A 76 3.40 25.87 26.47
CA GLU A 76 2.87 26.66 25.36
C GLU A 76 1.83 25.86 24.59
N VAL A 77 2.14 24.60 24.25
CA VAL A 77 1.20 23.69 23.56
C VAL A 77 -0.12 23.54 24.32
N LYS A 78 -0.05 23.31 25.64
CA LYS A 78 -1.28 23.17 26.43
C LYS A 78 -2.07 24.48 26.54
N GLN A 79 -1.39 25.64 26.57
CA GLN A 79 -2.07 26.94 26.60
C GLN A 79 -2.83 27.18 25.29
N ASP A 80 -2.21 26.86 24.15
CA ASP A 80 -2.82 26.99 22.82
C ASP A 80 -4.02 26.05 22.63
N LEU A 81 -3.94 24.84 23.19
CA LEU A 81 -5.02 23.85 23.16
C LEU A 81 -6.09 24.06 24.26
N GLN A 82 -5.97 25.11 25.09
CA GLN A 82 -6.88 25.37 26.23
C GLN A 82 -6.97 24.19 27.22
N LEU A 83 -5.86 23.48 27.40
CA LEU A 83 -5.70 22.35 28.32
C LEU A 83 -5.00 22.75 29.64
N ILE A 84 -4.77 24.06 29.87
CA ILE A 84 -4.35 24.69 31.13
C ILE A 84 -5.19 25.94 31.39
#